data_AF-A0A6A4D1K3-F1
#
_entry.id   AF-A0A6A4D1K3-F1
#
_cell.length_a   1.000
_cell.length_b   1.000
_cell.length_c   1.000
_cell.angle_alpha   90.00
_cell.angle_beta   90.00
_cell.angle_gamma   90.00
#
_symmetry.space_group_name_H-M   'P 1'
#
loop_
_entity.id
_entity.type
_entity.pdbx_description
1 polymer ?
#
loop_
_entity_poly.entity_id
_entity_poly.type
_entity_poly.pdbx_seq_one_letter_code
_entity_poly.pdbx_strand_id
1 'polypeptide(L)'
;MARRRRPRLAAALVAVAVANLASIFVASAEPALSFTSEAQAGAALPTSSDAFVFDGSTSDIARQLYLRHAAGETVDPVLPNSIPASVTARLAPLTVSYDNLPGLLQRALLWDSGYVISPDNDAVQIWTLGGRSMANLAVSTVEYATTGCTALYCGQPDNSSYSANEFCSGPQMLTAAKCLMDDFDSDASSHLAMWSNGGDPDMVPQIRAVLHGWRDLSTNASYLVYAVHTMSANAEPAYGTCNANGYGSLVVPCYPLSNTSSDVVAVMAAPVASPWLTTWIKKYQPTTDATVSSDSESDGSGFNLWLLIPIILSALAAAALIFAAVFKKRRRLRSVYWQRDSPADSDCSGRKSKPSGPLTAPRQAAINRTSLRRTEQETIGEFNRTLRLPGDDDNASQVEEPSPDFDEVLPRPRRNTAPVPRTTAPPTRGVANAARGSLPAVQSNAPFHSTLGPNGDKMKPFLILKQVVDGLLRPSLSDACPPRIRKAADACFQHDPKLRPSAAELVELLGG
;
A
#
# COMPACT_ATOMS: atom_id res chain seq x y z
N MET A 1 -1.80 -21.95 79.45
CA MET A 1 -0.35 -22.20 79.62
C MET A 1 0.34 -21.82 78.30
N ALA A 2 1.53 -21.21 78.21
CA ALA A 2 2.86 -21.71 78.62
C ALA A 2 3.15 -23.10 77.99
N ARG A 3 4.27 -23.36 77.30
CA ARG A 3 5.56 -22.62 77.14
C ARG A 3 6.37 -23.24 75.97
N ARG A 4 7.07 -22.41 75.16
CA ARG A 4 8.42 -22.70 74.55
C ARG A 4 8.49 -23.92 73.56
N ARG A 5 9.57 -24.19 72.80
CA ARG A 5 10.68 -23.42 72.16
C ARG A 5 11.24 -24.27 70.98
N ARG A 6 11.97 -23.65 70.04
CA ARG A 6 12.81 -24.34 69.02
C ARG A 6 14.02 -25.06 69.66
N PRO A 7 14.51 -26.17 69.08
CA PRO A 7 15.71 -26.18 68.20
C PRO A 7 15.35 -26.60 66.75
N ARG A 8 16.09 -26.37 65.64
CA ARG A 8 17.53 -26.20 65.26
C ARG A 8 18.26 -27.50 64.85
N LEU A 9 18.86 -27.47 63.64
CA LEU A 9 19.79 -28.44 63.01
C LEU A 9 19.15 -29.79 62.59
N ALA A 10 19.54 -30.51 61.52
CA ALA A 10 20.49 -30.28 60.40
C ALA A 10 19.88 -30.96 59.13
N ALA A 11 19.99 -30.42 57.90
CA ALA A 11 21.05 -30.57 56.89
C ALA A 11 21.29 -32.01 56.34
N ALA A 12 21.35 -32.11 54.99
CA ALA A 12 21.65 -33.29 54.14
C ALA A 12 20.56 -34.37 53.99
N LEU A 13 20.72 -35.19 52.91
CA LEU A 13 19.80 -36.20 52.36
C LEU A 13 18.53 -35.61 51.70
N VAL A 14 18.03 -36.07 50.54
CA VAL A 14 18.39 -37.18 49.63
C VAL A 14 18.50 -36.68 48.19
N ALA A 15 19.40 -37.26 47.38
CA ALA A 15 19.40 -37.17 45.92
C ALA A 15 19.11 -38.55 45.31
N VAL A 16 18.71 -38.59 44.03
CA VAL A 16 18.29 -39.79 43.25
C VAL A 16 16.93 -40.37 43.66
N ALA A 17 15.87 -40.02 42.90
CA ALA A 17 14.82 -40.93 42.41
C ALA A 17 13.66 -40.22 41.68
N VAL A 18 13.85 -39.80 40.42
CA VAL A 18 12.88 -40.00 39.33
C VAL A 18 13.67 -40.08 38.02
N ALA A 19 13.52 -41.18 37.29
CA ALA A 19 13.97 -41.32 35.90
C ALA A 19 12.98 -42.22 35.15
N ASN A 20 12.93 -42.09 33.84
CA ASN A 20 12.15 -42.92 32.90
C ASN A 20 10.62 -42.83 33.01
N LEU A 21 10.02 -41.91 32.25
CA LEU A 21 8.85 -42.20 31.41
C LEU A 21 8.80 -41.20 30.22
N ALA A 22 9.76 -41.35 29.30
CA ALA A 22 9.85 -40.55 28.09
C ALA A 22 9.15 -41.26 26.91
N SER A 23 7.83 -41.12 26.83
CA SER A 23 7.05 -41.71 25.74
C SER A 23 7.06 -40.81 24.49
N ILE A 24 7.84 -41.28 23.52
CA ILE A 24 7.80 -41.01 22.07
C ILE A 24 6.60 -40.15 21.61
N PHE A 25 6.87 -38.88 21.33
CA PHE A 25 6.14 -38.13 20.30
C PHE A 25 7.13 -37.81 19.18
N VAL A 26 7.06 -38.54 18.07
CA VAL A 26 7.69 -38.13 16.82
C VAL A 26 6.83 -37.02 16.24
N ALA A 27 7.14 -35.77 16.60
CA ALA A 27 6.65 -34.64 15.85
C ALA A 27 7.31 -34.69 14.47
N SER A 28 6.52 -34.89 13.42
CA SER A 28 7.00 -34.74 12.04
C SER A 28 7.53 -33.33 11.86
N ALA A 29 8.84 -33.21 11.64
CA ALA A 29 9.45 -31.93 11.32
C ALA A 29 9.07 -31.54 9.89
N GLU A 30 7.91 -30.91 9.73
CA GLU A 30 7.64 -30.11 8.54
C GLU A 30 8.75 -29.06 8.41
N PRO A 31 9.33 -28.86 7.22
CA PRO A 31 10.36 -27.85 7.03
C PRO A 31 9.70 -26.47 7.16
N ALA A 32 9.89 -25.84 8.33
CA ALA A 32 9.47 -24.46 8.56
C ALA A 32 10.23 -23.54 7.59
N LEU A 33 9.58 -23.23 6.46
CA LEU A 33 10.11 -22.34 5.44
C LEU A 33 10.42 -20.98 6.06
N SER A 34 11.56 -20.40 5.69
CA SER A 34 12.09 -19.16 6.28
C SER A 34 11.37 -17.91 5.75
N PHE A 35 10.06 -17.81 6.02
CA PHE A 35 9.21 -16.66 5.68
C PHE A 35 9.70 -15.36 6.33
N THR A 36 10.45 -15.44 7.43
CA THR A 36 11.11 -14.28 8.06
C THR A 36 12.11 -13.62 7.13
N SER A 37 12.84 -14.37 6.31
CA SER A 37 13.88 -13.83 5.42
C SER A 37 13.30 -12.90 4.34
N GLU A 38 12.20 -13.32 3.71
CA GLU A 38 11.54 -12.56 2.64
C GLU A 38 10.75 -11.36 3.21
N ALA A 39 10.11 -11.54 4.38
CA ALA A 39 9.43 -10.46 5.09
C ALA A 39 10.39 -9.35 5.58
N GLN A 40 11.62 -9.70 6.01
CA GLN A 40 12.65 -8.72 6.34
C GLN A 40 13.17 -7.98 5.09
N ALA A 41 13.39 -8.70 3.98
CA ALA A 41 13.91 -8.11 2.75
C ALA A 41 12.95 -7.07 2.14
N GLY A 42 11.64 -7.34 2.14
CA GLY A 42 10.62 -6.40 1.64
C GLY A 42 10.28 -5.22 2.56
N ALA A 43 10.86 -5.15 3.77
CA ALA A 43 10.54 -4.15 4.79
C ALA A 43 11.52 -2.96 4.85
N ALA A 44 12.62 -2.99 4.10
CA ALA A 44 13.56 -1.88 3.99
C ALA A 44 12.92 -0.67 3.28
N LEU A 45 13.17 0.54 3.78
CA LEU A 45 12.65 1.76 3.15
C LEU A 45 13.39 2.03 1.83
N PRO A 46 12.70 2.46 0.75
CA PRO A 46 13.33 2.82 -0.51
C PRO A 46 14.39 3.92 -0.36
N THR A 47 15.36 3.94 -1.26
CA THR A 47 16.39 4.98 -1.35
C THR A 47 16.46 5.57 -2.77
N SER A 48 16.99 6.78 -2.89
CA SER A 48 17.22 7.42 -4.19
C SER A 48 18.32 6.74 -5.02
N SER A 49 19.17 5.92 -4.39
CA SER A 49 20.16 5.07 -5.07
C SER A 49 19.57 3.86 -5.80
N ASP A 50 18.32 3.47 -5.53
CA ASP A 50 17.71 2.22 -6.02
C ASP A 50 17.16 2.32 -7.47
N ALA A 51 17.82 3.14 -8.31
CA ALA A 51 17.56 3.35 -9.75
C ALA A 51 16.09 3.64 -10.13
N PHE A 52 15.28 4.18 -9.21
CA PHE A 52 13.88 4.50 -9.44
C PHE A 52 13.71 5.91 -10.02
N VAL A 53 12.87 6.00 -11.05
CA VAL A 53 12.42 7.25 -11.67
C VAL A 53 10.90 7.14 -11.86
N PHE A 54 10.16 8.20 -11.59
CA PHE A 54 8.72 8.25 -11.85
C PHE A 54 8.45 8.73 -13.29
N ASP A 55 8.82 7.91 -14.27
CA ASP A 55 8.73 8.18 -15.71
C ASP A 55 7.44 7.67 -16.38
N GLY A 56 6.54 7.06 -15.60
CA GLY A 56 5.31 6.42 -16.10
C GLY A 56 5.45 4.96 -16.53
N SER A 57 6.65 4.37 -16.48
CA SER A 57 6.87 2.94 -16.73
C SER A 57 6.31 2.02 -15.63
N THR A 58 6.05 2.58 -14.44
CA THR A 58 5.63 1.88 -13.23
C THR A 58 4.51 2.64 -12.50
N SER A 59 3.66 1.93 -11.75
CA SER A 59 2.63 2.53 -10.89
C SER A 59 2.99 2.45 -9.40
N ASP A 60 4.27 2.35 -9.06
CA ASP A 60 4.79 2.46 -7.68
C ASP A 60 4.75 3.92 -7.18
N ILE A 61 3.55 4.50 -7.19
CA ILE A 61 3.28 5.88 -6.75
C ILE A 61 3.61 6.04 -5.27
N ALA A 62 3.40 5.00 -4.45
CA ALA A 62 3.75 5.01 -3.04
C ALA A 62 5.25 5.30 -2.83
N ARG A 63 6.13 4.70 -3.65
CA ARG A 63 7.58 4.95 -3.60
C ARG A 63 7.96 6.36 -4.05
N GLN A 64 7.33 6.92 -5.09
CA GLN A 64 7.53 8.32 -5.46
C GLN A 64 7.14 9.25 -4.30
N LEU A 65 5.98 9.03 -3.68
CA LEU A 65 5.51 9.80 -2.52
C LEU A 65 6.45 9.66 -1.30
N TYR A 66 7.06 8.48 -1.09
CA TYR A 66 8.08 8.29 -0.05
C TYR A 66 9.37 9.05 -0.35
N LEU A 67 9.88 8.97 -1.58
CA LEU A 67 11.10 9.66 -1.98
C LEU A 67 10.94 11.18 -1.89
N ARG A 68 9.76 11.70 -2.25
CA ARG A 68 9.38 13.11 -2.01
C ARG A 68 9.38 13.49 -0.54
N HIS A 69 8.75 12.68 0.31
CA HIS A 69 8.76 12.88 1.75
C HIS A 69 10.19 12.84 2.34
N ALA A 70 11.04 11.93 1.85
CA ALA A 70 12.44 11.81 2.27
C ALA A 70 13.31 13.01 1.81
N ALA A 71 12.93 13.67 0.70
CA ALA A 71 13.52 14.94 0.27
C ALA A 71 13.01 16.16 1.08
N GLY A 72 12.09 15.96 2.02
CA GLY A 72 11.53 17.01 2.88
C GLY A 72 10.28 17.68 2.33
N GLU A 73 9.69 17.17 1.24
CA GLU A 73 8.47 17.75 0.66
C GLU A 73 7.23 17.51 1.54
N THR A 74 6.31 18.47 1.52
CA THR A 74 5.04 18.45 2.26
C THR A 74 3.90 18.90 1.37
N VAL A 75 2.80 18.15 1.37
CA VAL A 75 1.54 18.52 0.69
C VAL A 75 0.36 18.38 1.63
N ASP A 76 -0.75 19.06 1.31
CA ASP A 76 -1.97 19.06 2.11
C ASP A 76 -2.49 17.63 2.39
N PRO A 77 -3.11 17.37 3.55
CA PRO A 77 -3.78 16.11 3.84
C PRO A 77 -4.76 15.67 2.74
N VAL A 78 -5.02 14.36 2.65
CA VAL A 78 -6.12 13.80 1.85
C VAL A 78 -7.09 13.08 2.79
N LEU A 79 -8.23 13.70 3.03
CA LEU A 79 -9.27 13.24 3.95
C LEU A 79 -10.52 12.88 3.12
N PRO A 80 -10.64 11.64 2.61
CA PRO A 80 -11.85 11.21 1.93
C PRO A 80 -13.05 11.24 2.90
N ASN A 81 -14.25 11.38 2.36
CA ASN A 81 -15.49 11.53 3.15
C ASN A 81 -15.71 10.39 4.16
N SER A 82 -15.17 9.21 3.88
CA SER A 82 -14.97 8.14 4.86
C SER A 82 -13.60 7.46 4.65
N ILE A 83 -12.92 7.10 5.75
CA ILE A 83 -11.67 6.34 5.70
C ILE A 83 -11.99 4.84 5.55
N PRO A 84 -11.48 4.12 4.53
CA PRO A 84 -11.82 2.72 4.30
C PRO A 84 -11.45 1.80 5.48
N ALA A 85 -12.28 0.78 5.71
CA ALA A 85 -12.12 -0.16 6.82
C ALA A 85 -10.81 -0.98 6.76
N SER A 86 -10.27 -1.23 5.56
CA SER A 86 -8.97 -1.89 5.37
C SER A 86 -7.80 -0.98 5.76
N VAL A 87 -7.90 0.33 5.48
CA VAL A 87 -6.90 1.36 5.84
C VAL A 87 -6.84 1.50 7.36
N THR A 88 -7.99 1.62 8.03
CA THR A 88 -8.04 1.66 9.50
C THR A 88 -7.57 0.33 10.10
N ALA A 89 -7.87 -0.83 9.49
CA ALA A 89 -7.34 -2.13 9.92
C ALA A 89 -5.81 -2.28 9.76
N ARG A 90 -5.19 -1.63 8.75
CA ARG A 90 -3.72 -1.57 8.65
C ARG A 90 -3.07 -0.69 9.72
N LEU A 91 -3.76 0.37 10.16
CA LEU A 91 -3.26 1.32 11.16
C LEU A 91 -3.47 0.87 12.61
N ALA A 92 -4.58 0.16 12.90
CA ALA A 92 -4.94 -0.22 14.27
C ALA A 92 -3.87 -1.05 15.02
N PRO A 93 -3.17 -2.05 14.41
CA PRO A 93 -2.08 -2.77 15.06
C PRO A 93 -0.85 -1.91 15.38
N LEU A 94 -0.76 -0.70 14.81
CA LEU A 94 0.33 0.24 15.02
C LEU A 94 -0.05 1.36 16.01
N THR A 95 -1.32 1.47 16.42
CA THR A 95 -1.84 2.55 17.28
C THR A 95 -1.67 3.95 16.65
N VAL A 96 -1.76 4.05 15.32
CA VAL A 96 -1.62 5.32 14.57
C VAL A 96 -2.99 5.79 14.08
N SER A 97 -3.31 7.09 14.21
CA SER A 97 -4.48 7.66 13.53
C SER A 97 -4.13 8.09 12.12
N TYR A 98 -5.06 7.94 11.19
CA TYR A 98 -4.91 8.38 9.80
C TYR A 98 -4.66 9.89 9.70
N ASP A 99 -5.33 10.68 10.54
CA ASP A 99 -5.23 12.15 10.56
C ASP A 99 -3.87 12.67 11.05
N ASN A 100 -3.10 11.82 11.74
CA ASN A 100 -1.75 12.14 12.24
C ASN A 100 -0.65 11.86 11.20
N LEU A 101 -1.01 11.31 10.03
CA LEU A 101 -0.08 11.01 8.95
C LEU A 101 0.10 12.25 8.04
N PRO A 102 1.32 12.56 7.55
CA PRO A 102 1.51 13.62 6.58
C PRO A 102 0.83 13.30 5.24
N GLY A 103 0.42 14.32 4.48
CA GLY A 103 -0.37 14.16 3.25
C GLY A 103 0.23 13.25 2.18
N LEU A 104 1.57 13.14 2.09
CA LEU A 104 2.25 12.19 1.21
C LEU A 104 2.06 10.72 1.67
N LEU A 105 2.13 10.47 2.98
CA LEU A 105 1.90 9.13 3.55
C LEU A 105 0.41 8.75 3.50
N GLN A 106 -0.50 9.70 3.71
CA GLN A 106 -1.94 9.46 3.50
C GLN A 106 -2.24 8.99 2.07
N ARG A 107 -1.70 9.68 1.05
CA ARG A 107 -1.80 9.28 -0.38
C ARG A 107 -1.17 7.91 -0.63
N ALA A 108 0.04 7.66 -0.11
CA ALA A 108 0.73 6.38 -0.27
C ALA A 108 -0.02 5.21 0.39
N LEU A 109 -0.62 5.43 1.56
CA LEU A 109 -1.42 4.44 2.30
C LEU A 109 -2.76 4.15 1.63
N LEU A 110 -3.46 5.15 1.12
CA LEU A 110 -4.65 4.93 0.29
C LEU A 110 -4.28 4.10 -0.95
N TRP A 111 -3.28 4.55 -1.72
CA TRP A 111 -2.84 3.86 -2.93
C TRP A 111 -2.47 2.41 -2.69
N ASP A 112 -1.53 2.13 -1.78
CA ASP A 112 -1.04 0.77 -1.50
C ASP A 112 -2.09 -0.13 -0.81
N SER A 113 -3.16 0.44 -0.27
CA SER A 113 -4.32 -0.34 0.24
C SER A 113 -5.39 -0.59 -0.82
N GLY A 114 -5.20 -0.06 -2.04
CA GLY A 114 -6.15 -0.21 -3.14
C GLY A 114 -7.23 0.86 -3.16
N TYR A 115 -6.93 2.13 -2.91
CA TYR A 115 -7.89 3.23 -3.02
C TYR A 115 -7.38 4.42 -3.83
N VAL A 116 -8.33 5.09 -4.48
CA VAL A 116 -8.16 6.35 -5.22
C VAL A 116 -9.32 7.29 -4.92
N ILE A 117 -9.17 8.59 -5.17
CA ILE A 117 -10.16 9.60 -4.79
C ILE A 117 -11.06 9.97 -5.97
N SER A 118 -12.39 9.89 -5.79
CA SER A 118 -13.40 10.34 -6.76
C SER A 118 -13.46 11.87 -6.86
N PRO A 119 -14.14 12.45 -7.88
CA PRO A 119 -14.44 13.89 -7.91
C PRO A 119 -15.15 14.38 -6.64
N ASP A 120 -16.06 13.57 -6.09
CA ASP A 120 -16.82 13.85 -4.86
C ASP A 120 -16.06 13.61 -3.55
N ASN A 121 -14.75 13.34 -3.61
CA ASN A 121 -13.87 13.08 -2.45
C ASN A 121 -14.16 11.75 -1.70
N ASP A 122 -14.72 10.75 -2.37
CA ASP A 122 -14.86 9.39 -1.84
C ASP A 122 -13.65 8.50 -2.18
N ALA A 123 -13.34 7.56 -1.29
CA ALA A 123 -12.25 6.59 -1.46
C ALA A 123 -12.75 5.35 -2.23
N VAL A 124 -12.68 5.40 -3.55
CA VAL A 124 -13.09 4.32 -4.47
C VAL A 124 -12.13 3.14 -4.36
N GLN A 125 -12.66 1.93 -4.15
CA GLN A 125 -11.87 0.70 -4.06
C GLN A 125 -11.33 0.29 -5.44
N ILE A 126 -10.07 -0.15 -5.45
CA ILE A 126 -9.44 -0.89 -6.54
C ILE A 126 -9.11 -2.30 -6.08
N TRP A 127 -9.50 -3.28 -6.88
CA TRP A 127 -9.00 -4.65 -6.88
C TRP A 127 -8.02 -4.85 -8.04
N THR A 128 -7.12 -5.81 -7.90
CA THR A 128 -6.03 -6.04 -8.85
C THR A 128 -6.03 -7.48 -9.36
N LEU A 129 -5.62 -7.67 -10.60
CA LEU A 129 -5.65 -8.97 -11.28
C LEU A 129 -4.67 -9.93 -10.59
N GLY A 130 -5.21 -10.94 -9.92
CA GLY A 130 -4.46 -11.88 -9.07
C GLY A 130 -3.95 -11.30 -7.74
N GLY A 131 -4.50 -10.17 -7.26
CA GLY A 131 -4.12 -9.57 -5.98
C GLY A 131 -2.73 -8.93 -5.94
N ARG A 132 -2.15 -8.62 -7.11
CA ARG A 132 -0.83 -7.98 -7.21
C ARG A 132 -0.77 -6.62 -6.50
N SER A 133 0.42 -6.23 -6.03
CA SER A 133 0.63 -4.89 -5.48
C SER A 133 0.29 -3.81 -6.50
N MET A 134 -0.26 -2.70 -5.99
CA MET A 134 -0.64 -1.49 -6.73
C MET A 134 0.53 -0.86 -7.51
N ALA A 135 1.77 -1.20 -7.17
CA ALA A 135 2.96 -0.88 -7.94
C ALA A 135 2.99 -1.47 -9.38
N ASN A 136 2.16 -2.48 -9.67
CA ASN A 136 2.23 -3.30 -10.89
C ASN A 136 0.98 -3.17 -11.81
N LEU A 137 0.36 -1.98 -11.83
CA LEU A 137 -0.84 -1.70 -12.62
C LEU A 137 -0.57 -0.95 -13.92
N ALA A 138 0.53 -0.19 -14.02
CA ALA A 138 0.94 0.49 -15.24
C ALA A 138 0.95 -0.48 -16.45
N VAL A 139 0.33 -0.07 -17.55
CA VAL A 139 0.25 -0.85 -18.79
C VAL A 139 1.37 -0.39 -19.71
N SER A 140 2.28 -1.30 -20.07
CA SER A 140 3.40 -0.98 -20.96
C SER A 140 2.93 -0.77 -22.41
N THR A 141 3.72 -0.06 -23.20
CA THR A 141 3.49 0.12 -24.66
C THR A 141 3.36 -1.21 -25.40
N VAL A 142 4.06 -2.26 -24.97
CA VAL A 142 3.99 -3.61 -25.55
C VAL A 142 2.66 -4.30 -25.22
N GLU A 143 2.20 -4.21 -23.97
CA GLU A 143 0.89 -4.75 -23.56
C GLU A 143 -0.25 -3.98 -24.26
N TYR A 144 -0.14 -2.65 -24.33
CA TYR A 144 -1.10 -1.79 -25.01
C TYR A 144 -1.20 -2.11 -26.52
N ALA A 145 -0.08 -2.20 -27.22
CA ALA A 145 -0.05 -2.60 -28.63
C ALA A 145 -0.60 -4.03 -28.86
N THR A 146 -0.45 -4.94 -27.88
CA THR A 146 -0.99 -6.30 -27.94
C THR A 146 -2.53 -6.34 -27.94
N THR A 147 -3.20 -5.28 -27.47
CA THR A 147 -4.67 -5.13 -27.58
C THR A 147 -5.15 -4.76 -29.00
N GLY A 148 -4.22 -4.49 -29.92
CA GLY A 148 -4.52 -3.96 -31.25
C GLY A 148 -4.81 -2.45 -31.28
N CYS A 149 -4.35 -1.72 -30.25
CA CYS A 149 -4.48 -0.26 -30.18
C CYS A 149 -3.22 0.49 -30.62
N THR A 150 -3.40 1.69 -31.16
CA THR A 150 -2.32 2.60 -31.56
C THR A 150 -2.03 3.61 -30.46
N ALA A 151 -0.75 3.84 -30.21
CA ALA A 151 -0.23 4.81 -29.24
C ALA A 151 0.32 6.05 -29.95
N LEU A 152 -0.08 7.23 -29.47
CA LEU A 152 0.51 8.51 -29.81
C LEU A 152 1.84 8.65 -29.07
N TYR A 153 2.89 9.09 -29.75
CA TYR A 153 4.20 9.35 -29.15
C TYR A 153 4.37 10.83 -28.86
N CYS A 154 4.69 11.16 -27.60
CA CYS A 154 4.77 12.52 -27.08
C CYS A 154 6.15 12.79 -26.48
N GLY A 155 6.80 13.88 -26.88
CA GLY A 155 8.09 14.30 -26.30
C GLY A 155 7.93 15.01 -24.94
N GLN A 156 8.93 14.87 -24.07
CA GLN A 156 8.98 15.50 -22.73
C GLN A 156 10.13 16.53 -22.64
N PRO A 157 10.14 17.45 -21.65
CA PRO A 157 11.14 18.52 -21.54
C PRO A 157 12.59 18.08 -21.35
N ASP A 158 12.83 16.84 -20.90
CA ASP A 158 14.15 16.21 -20.69
C ASP A 158 14.69 15.49 -21.94
N ASN A 159 14.05 15.65 -23.11
CA ASN A 159 14.24 14.88 -24.34
C ASN A 159 13.87 13.38 -24.24
N SER A 160 13.21 12.93 -23.16
CA SER A 160 12.54 11.63 -23.17
C SER A 160 11.24 11.68 -23.98
N SER A 161 10.55 10.55 -24.11
CA SER A 161 9.24 10.47 -24.75
C SER A 161 8.34 9.48 -24.03
N TYR A 162 7.09 9.87 -23.83
CA TYR A 162 6.03 8.99 -23.34
C TYR A 162 5.08 8.59 -24.46
N SER A 163 4.17 7.66 -24.18
CA SER A 163 3.09 7.28 -25.09
C SER A 163 1.72 7.48 -24.42
N ALA A 164 0.74 7.88 -25.23
CA ALA A 164 -0.67 8.06 -24.82
C ALA A 164 -1.62 7.38 -25.83
N ASN A 165 -2.90 7.23 -25.47
CA ASN A 165 -3.88 6.61 -26.36
C ASN A 165 -4.21 7.45 -27.62
N GLU A 166 -4.16 6.84 -28.81
CA GLU A 166 -4.54 7.50 -30.09
C GLU A 166 -5.73 6.82 -30.77
N PHE A 167 -5.64 5.51 -31.00
CA PHE A 167 -6.71 4.72 -31.62
C PHE A 167 -6.95 3.46 -30.80
N CYS A 168 -7.93 3.52 -29.90
CA CYS A 168 -8.25 2.42 -29.01
C CYS A 168 -9.71 2.48 -28.53
N SER A 169 -10.48 1.42 -28.75
CA SER A 169 -11.79 1.28 -28.11
C SER A 169 -11.64 0.83 -26.65
N GLY A 170 -12.57 1.21 -25.78
CA GLY A 170 -12.57 0.80 -24.37
C GLY A 170 -12.43 -0.71 -24.18
N PRO A 171 -13.21 -1.56 -24.88
CA PRO A 171 -13.08 -3.01 -24.77
C PRO A 171 -11.72 -3.57 -25.17
N GLN A 172 -11.00 -2.94 -26.12
CA GLN A 172 -9.62 -3.34 -26.44
C GLN A 172 -8.67 -2.97 -25.29
N MET A 173 -8.68 -1.71 -24.88
CA MET A 173 -7.82 -1.17 -23.81
C MET A 173 -7.93 -1.97 -22.53
N LEU A 174 -9.17 -2.32 -22.15
CA LEU A 174 -9.46 -3.14 -20.98
C LEU A 174 -8.84 -4.53 -21.05
N THR A 175 -8.56 -5.12 -22.23
CA THR A 175 -7.86 -6.42 -22.31
C THR A 175 -6.42 -6.39 -21.80
N ALA A 176 -5.81 -5.22 -21.65
CA ALA A 176 -4.51 -5.03 -20.97
C ALA A 176 -4.64 -4.44 -19.55
N ALA A 177 -5.85 -4.04 -19.11
CA ALA A 177 -6.08 -3.46 -17.79
C ALA A 177 -5.76 -4.47 -16.67
N LYS A 178 -5.09 -3.97 -15.63
CA LYS A 178 -4.55 -4.79 -14.52
C LYS A 178 -5.35 -4.64 -13.22
N CYS A 179 -6.38 -3.80 -13.25
CA CYS A 179 -7.23 -3.40 -12.13
C CYS A 179 -8.72 -3.45 -12.50
N LEU A 180 -9.54 -3.59 -11.46
CA LEU A 180 -10.98 -3.41 -11.42
C LEU A 180 -11.25 -2.36 -10.36
N MET A 181 -12.06 -1.36 -10.67
CA MET A 181 -12.39 -0.25 -9.79
C MET A 181 -13.89 -0.26 -9.50
N ASP A 182 -14.23 0.02 -8.24
CA ASP A 182 -15.61 0.09 -7.76
C ASP A 182 -16.40 1.21 -8.48
N ASP A 183 -17.71 1.11 -8.48
CA ASP A 183 -18.56 2.09 -9.16
C ASP A 183 -18.63 3.40 -8.35
N PHE A 184 -18.48 4.52 -9.04
CA PHE A 184 -18.56 5.87 -8.46
C PHE A 184 -19.24 6.81 -9.45
N ASP A 185 -19.98 7.79 -8.93
CA ASP A 185 -20.56 8.86 -9.73
C ASP A 185 -19.46 9.83 -10.21
N SER A 186 -19.69 10.47 -11.37
CA SER A 186 -18.81 11.51 -11.88
C SER A 186 -19.63 12.54 -12.66
N ASP A 187 -19.28 13.79 -12.44
CA ASP A 187 -19.84 15.00 -13.04
C ASP A 187 -19.52 15.18 -14.54
N ALA A 188 -18.56 14.43 -15.09
CA ALA A 188 -18.10 14.58 -16.46
C ALA A 188 -17.82 13.25 -17.18
N SER A 189 -18.36 13.11 -18.40
CA SER A 189 -17.84 12.18 -19.41
C SER A 189 -16.46 12.67 -19.86
N SER A 190 -15.41 12.28 -19.15
CA SER A 190 -14.10 12.91 -19.35
C SER A 190 -13.46 12.51 -20.70
N HIS A 191 -13.29 13.50 -21.58
CA HIS A 191 -12.57 13.36 -22.85
C HIS A 191 -11.04 13.34 -22.67
N LEU A 192 -10.55 13.00 -21.48
CA LEU A 192 -9.15 12.93 -21.10
C LEU A 192 -8.49 11.64 -21.63
N ALA A 193 -7.17 11.54 -21.48
CA ALA A 193 -6.46 10.28 -21.68
C ALA A 193 -7.05 9.16 -20.81
N MET A 194 -7.12 7.94 -21.36
CA MET A 194 -7.54 6.69 -20.69
C MET A 194 -6.36 5.74 -20.45
N TRP A 195 -5.25 5.94 -21.17
CA TRP A 195 -3.96 5.29 -20.96
C TRP A 195 -2.83 6.22 -21.37
N SER A 196 -1.83 6.32 -20.50
CA SER A 196 -0.59 7.05 -20.72
C SER A 196 0.51 6.44 -19.85
N ASN A 197 1.71 6.29 -20.39
CA ASN A 197 2.90 5.82 -19.66
C ASN A 197 3.93 6.94 -19.45
N GLY A 198 3.48 8.18 -19.30
CA GLY A 198 4.34 9.33 -19.00
C GLY A 198 4.50 9.57 -17.51
N GLY A 199 5.47 10.42 -17.16
CA GLY A 199 5.70 10.82 -15.79
C GLY A 199 6.73 11.92 -15.72
N ASP A 200 6.53 12.82 -14.76
CA ASP A 200 7.50 13.80 -14.33
C ASP A 200 8.28 13.20 -13.13
N PRO A 201 9.61 13.00 -13.24
CA PRO A 201 10.43 12.60 -12.10
C PRO A 201 10.27 13.54 -10.89
N ASP A 202 9.92 14.81 -11.15
CA ASP A 202 9.78 15.88 -10.17
C ASP A 202 8.34 16.23 -9.72
N MET A 203 7.31 15.48 -10.13
CA MET A 203 5.96 15.67 -9.58
C MET A 203 5.69 14.95 -8.26
N VAL A 204 4.74 15.50 -7.49
CA VAL A 204 3.91 14.74 -6.53
C VAL A 204 2.64 14.24 -7.26
N PRO A 205 2.44 12.92 -7.43
CA PRO A 205 1.27 12.38 -8.09
C PRO A 205 -0.06 12.70 -7.37
N GLN A 206 -1.01 13.29 -8.11
CA GLN A 206 -2.38 13.53 -7.68
C GLN A 206 -3.27 12.35 -8.10
N ILE A 207 -3.36 11.34 -7.23
CA ILE A 207 -4.02 10.07 -7.56
C ILE A 207 -5.55 10.24 -7.54
N ARG A 208 -6.19 10.13 -8.70
CA ARG A 208 -7.64 10.36 -8.90
C ARG A 208 -8.30 9.21 -9.64
N ALA A 209 -9.54 8.89 -9.26
CA ALA A 209 -10.46 8.13 -10.09
C ALA A 209 -11.07 9.04 -11.16
N VAL A 210 -11.16 8.55 -12.39
CA VAL A 210 -11.74 9.28 -13.53
C VAL A 210 -12.60 8.34 -14.36
N LEU A 211 -13.80 8.82 -14.73
CA LEU A 211 -14.79 8.08 -15.50
C LEU A 211 -14.75 8.51 -16.96
N HIS A 212 -14.64 7.54 -17.87
CA HIS A 212 -14.66 7.75 -19.32
C HIS A 212 -15.86 6.99 -19.91
N GLY A 213 -16.98 7.70 -20.05
CA GLY A 213 -18.19 7.21 -20.71
C GLY A 213 -18.39 7.91 -22.05
N TRP A 214 -18.59 7.16 -23.14
CA TRP A 214 -18.92 7.74 -24.44
C TRP A 214 -19.80 6.80 -25.28
N ARG A 215 -20.42 7.35 -26.33
CA ARG A 215 -21.25 6.61 -27.28
C ARG A 215 -20.73 6.85 -28.68
N ASP A 216 -20.33 5.79 -29.37
CA ASP A 216 -19.92 5.85 -30.77
C ASP A 216 -21.17 6.05 -31.65
N LEU A 217 -21.24 7.19 -32.32
CA LEU A 217 -22.36 7.56 -33.18
C LEU A 217 -22.47 6.69 -34.45
N SER A 218 -21.40 5.99 -34.84
CA SER A 218 -21.35 5.15 -36.04
C SER A 218 -21.82 3.72 -35.81
N THR A 219 -21.51 3.13 -34.65
CA THR A 219 -21.99 1.79 -34.24
C THR A 219 -23.18 1.83 -33.28
N ASN A 220 -23.51 3.01 -32.74
CA ASN A 220 -24.48 3.22 -31.67
C ASN A 220 -24.13 2.53 -30.34
N ALA A 221 -22.88 2.07 -30.17
CA ALA A 221 -22.40 1.39 -28.97
C ALA A 221 -21.98 2.40 -27.89
N SER A 222 -22.37 2.14 -26.64
CA SER A 222 -21.85 2.85 -25.47
C SER A 222 -20.66 2.11 -24.87
N TYR A 223 -19.65 2.86 -24.45
CA TYR A 223 -18.44 2.35 -23.81
C TYR A 223 -18.23 3.03 -22.46
N LEU A 224 -17.69 2.27 -21.51
CA LEU A 224 -17.33 2.74 -20.17
C LEU A 224 -15.95 2.19 -19.81
N VAL A 225 -15.04 3.08 -19.43
CA VAL A 225 -13.71 2.77 -18.90
C VAL A 225 -13.51 3.64 -17.65
N TYR A 226 -12.97 3.06 -16.58
CA TYR A 226 -12.45 3.85 -15.46
C TYR A 226 -10.94 3.95 -15.59
N ALA A 227 -10.34 5.02 -15.09
CA ALA A 227 -8.90 5.17 -15.08
C ALA A 227 -8.41 5.79 -13.77
N VAL A 228 -7.20 5.41 -13.36
CA VAL A 228 -6.44 6.15 -12.35
C VAL A 228 -5.57 7.16 -13.09
N HIS A 229 -5.73 8.44 -12.73
CA HIS A 229 -4.92 9.55 -13.24
C HIS A 229 -3.95 10.01 -12.15
N THR A 230 -2.78 10.54 -12.54
CA THR A 230 -1.80 11.12 -11.60
C THR A 230 -1.65 12.64 -11.69
N MET A 231 -2.41 13.31 -12.55
CA MET A 231 -2.49 14.78 -12.64
C MET A 231 -3.91 15.28 -12.31
N SER A 232 -4.08 16.60 -12.23
CA SER A 232 -5.41 17.20 -12.09
C SER A 232 -6.14 17.17 -13.44
N ALA A 233 -7.47 17.02 -13.41
CA ALA A 233 -8.30 16.93 -14.63
C ALA A 233 -8.23 18.16 -15.56
N ASN A 234 -7.70 19.30 -15.07
CA ASN A 234 -7.49 20.52 -15.86
C ASN A 234 -6.11 20.60 -16.52
N ALA A 235 -5.17 19.73 -16.12
CA ALA A 235 -3.80 19.67 -16.64
C ALA A 235 -3.51 18.36 -17.40
N GLU A 236 -4.36 17.35 -17.23
CA GLU A 236 -4.35 16.12 -18.01
C GLU A 236 -4.71 16.39 -19.49
N PRO A 237 -3.97 15.84 -20.47
CA PRO A 237 -4.32 15.94 -21.88
C PRO A 237 -5.64 15.25 -22.26
N ALA A 238 -6.21 15.69 -23.38
CA ALA A 238 -7.36 15.03 -24.00
C ALA A 238 -6.96 13.69 -24.64
N TYR A 239 -7.95 12.85 -24.92
CA TYR A 239 -7.79 11.66 -25.76
C TYR A 239 -7.10 12.05 -27.09
N GLY A 240 -6.01 11.36 -27.44
CA GLY A 240 -5.28 11.62 -28.69
C GLY A 240 -4.48 12.93 -28.71
N THR A 241 -4.18 13.55 -27.56
CA THR A 241 -3.29 14.73 -27.48
C THR A 241 -2.14 14.55 -26.49
N CYS A 242 -1.06 15.31 -26.70
CA CYS A 242 0.11 15.35 -25.81
C CYS A 242 0.03 16.55 -24.84
N ASN A 243 0.69 16.47 -23.69
CA ASN A 243 0.88 17.62 -22.82
C ASN A 243 1.86 18.62 -23.48
N ALA A 244 1.35 19.78 -23.89
CA ALA A 244 2.11 20.71 -24.71
C ALA A 244 3.21 21.41 -23.89
N ASN A 245 4.46 21.01 -24.10
CA ASN A 245 5.67 21.48 -23.39
C ASN A 245 5.75 21.04 -21.91
N GLY A 246 4.97 20.04 -21.50
CA GLY A 246 5.01 19.44 -20.17
C GLY A 246 5.39 17.95 -20.21
N TYR A 247 5.62 17.36 -19.04
CA TYR A 247 5.69 15.90 -18.90
C TYR A 247 4.31 15.26 -19.07
N GLY A 248 4.27 14.01 -19.51
CA GLY A 248 3.06 13.20 -19.47
C GLY A 248 2.69 12.79 -18.04
N SER A 249 1.46 12.33 -17.86
CA SER A 249 1.01 11.67 -16.63
C SER A 249 1.03 10.15 -16.80
N LEU A 250 0.93 9.43 -15.68
CA LEU A 250 0.59 8.02 -15.67
C LEU A 250 -0.94 7.92 -15.65
N VAL A 251 -1.52 7.33 -16.69
CA VAL A 251 -2.94 6.97 -16.72
C VAL A 251 -3.09 5.46 -16.84
N VAL A 252 -3.71 4.86 -15.81
CA VAL A 252 -3.88 3.41 -15.67
C VAL A 252 -5.34 3.04 -15.95
N PRO A 253 -5.68 2.37 -17.06
CA PRO A 253 -7.03 1.91 -17.33
C PRO A 253 -7.41 0.76 -16.38
N CYS A 254 -8.62 0.84 -15.82
CA CYS A 254 -9.24 -0.15 -14.95
C CYS A 254 -10.65 -0.52 -15.47
N TYR A 255 -11.05 -1.77 -15.22
CA TYR A 255 -12.42 -2.23 -15.44
C TYR A 255 -13.40 -1.53 -14.48
N PRO A 256 -14.60 -1.10 -14.92
CA PRO A 256 -15.68 -0.64 -14.05
C PRO A 256 -16.48 -1.83 -13.48
N LEU A 257 -16.78 -1.86 -12.18
CA LEU A 257 -17.41 -3.02 -11.54
C LEU A 257 -18.78 -3.38 -12.15
N SER A 258 -19.69 -2.42 -12.28
CA SER A 258 -21.06 -2.57 -12.79
C SER A 258 -21.15 -3.18 -14.19
N ASN A 259 -20.17 -2.89 -15.05
CA ASN A 259 -20.18 -3.24 -16.48
C ASN A 259 -19.08 -4.27 -16.84
N THR A 260 -18.61 -5.05 -15.85
CA THR A 260 -17.58 -6.07 -16.05
C THR A 260 -18.13 -7.48 -15.84
N SER A 261 -17.75 -8.40 -16.73
CA SER A 261 -18.23 -9.78 -16.70
C SER A 261 -17.62 -10.57 -15.53
N SER A 262 -18.39 -11.52 -14.97
CA SER A 262 -18.02 -12.26 -13.76
C SER A 262 -16.76 -13.12 -13.90
N ASP A 263 -16.36 -13.49 -15.12
CA ASP A 263 -15.08 -14.16 -15.41
C ASP A 263 -13.86 -13.24 -15.24
N VAL A 264 -14.03 -11.92 -15.37
CA VAL A 264 -13.01 -10.91 -15.03
C VAL A 264 -13.07 -10.56 -13.54
N VAL A 265 -14.26 -10.38 -12.96
CA VAL A 265 -14.39 -10.07 -11.51
C VAL A 265 -13.81 -11.20 -10.66
N ALA A 266 -14.06 -12.47 -11.01
CA ALA A 266 -13.56 -13.64 -10.27
C ALA A 266 -12.03 -13.84 -10.32
N VAL A 267 -11.28 -13.03 -11.07
CA VAL A 267 -9.81 -13.06 -11.11
C VAL A 267 -9.16 -11.81 -10.48
N MET A 268 -9.97 -10.89 -9.97
CA MET A 268 -9.53 -9.70 -9.24
C MET A 268 -9.57 -9.95 -7.73
N ALA A 269 -8.62 -9.39 -6.98
CA ALA A 269 -8.56 -9.50 -5.52
C ALA A 269 -8.00 -8.22 -4.90
N ALA A 270 -8.13 -8.06 -3.58
CA ALA A 270 -7.50 -6.94 -2.87
C ALA A 270 -5.96 -6.97 -3.09
N PRO A 271 -5.30 -5.81 -3.29
CA PRO A 271 -3.87 -5.77 -3.56
C PRO A 271 -3.02 -6.22 -2.37
N VAL A 272 -1.93 -6.91 -2.65
CA VAL A 272 -0.86 -7.16 -1.66
C VAL A 272 -0.18 -5.84 -1.31
N ALA A 273 -0.34 -5.46 -0.04
CA ALA A 273 0.28 -4.32 0.60
C ALA A 273 1.82 -4.38 0.64
N SER A 274 2.48 -3.25 0.45
CA SER A 274 3.94 -3.13 0.51
C SER A 274 4.47 -3.17 1.95
N PRO A 275 5.38 -4.11 2.33
CA PRO A 275 5.83 -4.22 3.72
C PRO A 275 6.64 -3.00 4.19
N TRP A 276 7.45 -2.41 3.31
CA TRP A 276 8.22 -1.19 3.62
C TRP A 276 7.34 0.02 3.98
N LEU A 277 6.11 0.11 3.43
CA LEU A 277 5.18 1.18 3.79
C LEU A 277 4.74 1.07 5.25
N THR A 278 4.60 -0.16 5.76
CA THR A 278 4.39 -0.42 7.19
C THR A 278 5.58 0.06 8.03
N THR A 279 6.82 -0.03 7.52
CA THR A 279 8.02 0.54 8.16
C THR A 279 7.99 2.07 8.17
N TRP A 280 7.44 2.73 7.14
CA TRP A 280 7.27 4.19 7.13
C TRP A 280 6.20 4.64 8.14
N ILE A 281 5.03 3.98 8.16
CA ILE A 281 3.95 4.28 9.13
C ILE A 281 4.44 4.14 10.58
N LYS A 282 5.33 3.17 10.85
CA LYS A 282 5.91 2.98 12.19
C LYS A 282 6.69 4.19 12.73
N LYS A 283 7.14 5.12 11.87
CA LYS A 283 7.75 6.39 12.31
C LYS A 283 6.75 7.34 13.02
N TYR A 284 5.45 7.09 12.88
CA TYR A 284 4.34 7.90 13.43
C TYR A 284 3.59 7.20 14.57
N GLN A 285 4.14 6.12 15.14
CA GLN A 285 3.58 5.52 16.35
C GLN A 285 3.72 6.49 17.53
N PRO A 286 2.67 6.67 18.36
CA PRO A 286 2.81 7.40 19.62
C PRO A 286 3.89 6.72 20.48
N THR A 287 4.93 7.46 20.84
CA THR A 287 5.91 7.00 21.83
C THR A 287 5.22 6.88 23.18
N THR A 288 4.88 5.65 23.57
CA THR A 288 4.38 5.37 24.92
C THR A 288 5.50 5.62 25.92
N ASP A 289 5.36 6.63 26.77
CA ASP A 289 6.30 7.04 27.83
C ASP A 289 6.55 5.91 28.83
N ALA A 290 7.50 5.01 28.52
CA ALA A 290 7.72 3.81 29.32
C ALA A 290 9.18 3.27 29.34
N THR A 291 10.20 4.01 28.88
CA THR A 291 11.58 3.90 29.41
C THR A 291 12.47 5.07 28.96
N VAL A 292 13.27 5.60 29.88
CA VAL A 292 14.40 6.47 29.54
C VAL A 292 15.57 5.61 29.06
N SER A 293 15.68 5.46 27.74
CA SER A 293 16.92 5.05 27.06
C SER A 293 17.47 6.27 26.34
N SER A 294 18.41 6.96 26.99
CA SER A 294 18.96 8.23 26.50
C SER A 294 20.12 8.01 25.51
N ASP A 295 19.77 7.60 24.29
CA ASP A 295 20.67 7.63 23.13
C ASP A 295 20.24 8.78 22.21
N SER A 296 20.78 9.96 22.49
CA SER A 296 20.67 11.14 21.64
C SER A 296 22.04 11.80 21.53
N GLU A 297 22.73 11.56 20.41
CA GLU A 297 23.83 12.43 20.02
C GLU A 297 23.32 13.86 19.75
N SER A 298 24.21 14.83 19.93
CA SER A 298 24.06 16.27 19.67
C SER A 298 23.09 16.63 18.53
N ASP A 299 22.25 17.67 18.66
CA ASP A 299 22.62 18.98 19.21
C ASP A 299 21.43 19.83 19.72
N GLY A 300 21.73 20.94 20.41
CA GLY A 300 20.82 22.11 20.49
C GLY A 300 19.98 22.32 21.76
N SER A 301 20.57 23.01 22.76
CA SER A 301 19.92 24.01 23.64
C SER A 301 18.55 23.70 24.30
N GLY A 302 18.49 23.49 25.62
CA GLY A 302 17.20 23.60 26.33
C GLY A 302 17.06 23.26 27.82
N PHE A 303 18.10 22.83 28.55
CA PHE A 303 17.92 22.39 29.95
C PHE A 303 17.54 23.53 30.91
N ASN A 304 16.28 23.51 31.38
CA ASN A 304 15.71 24.54 32.23
C ASN A 304 16.28 24.52 33.67
N LEU A 305 17.22 25.43 33.94
CA LEU A 305 17.94 25.60 35.21
C LEU A 305 17.02 25.68 36.45
N TRP A 306 15.80 26.19 36.28
CA TRP A 306 14.76 26.30 37.32
C TRP A 306 14.41 24.96 37.99
N LEU A 307 14.53 23.82 37.27
CA LEU A 307 14.18 22.49 37.80
C LEU A 307 15.13 22.00 38.92
N LEU A 308 16.33 22.58 39.05
CA LEU A 308 17.29 22.21 40.10
C LEU A 308 17.00 22.86 41.45
N ILE A 309 16.22 23.96 41.49
CA ILE A 309 15.92 24.72 42.72
C ILE A 309 15.31 23.84 43.84
N PRO A 310 14.25 23.03 43.62
CA PRO A 310 13.70 22.15 44.66
C PRO A 310 14.69 21.04 45.11
N ILE A 311 15.54 20.56 44.20
CA ILE A 311 16.56 19.54 44.51
C ILE A 311 17.62 20.14 45.45
N ILE A 312 18.12 21.34 45.15
CA ILE A 312 19.10 22.05 45.97
C ILE A 312 18.50 22.40 47.35
N LEU A 313 17.26 22.88 47.41
CA LEU A 313 16.57 23.19 48.67
C LEU A 313 16.36 21.95 49.55
N SER A 314 15.95 20.82 48.97
CA SER A 314 15.78 19.56 49.72
C SER A 314 17.12 19.00 50.23
N ALA A 315 18.19 19.08 49.42
CA ALA A 315 19.55 18.69 49.85
C ALA A 315 20.07 19.57 51.01
N LEU A 316 19.87 20.89 50.96
CA LEU A 316 20.23 21.81 52.03
C LEU A 316 19.43 21.54 53.32
N ALA A 317 18.13 21.26 53.22
CA ALA A 317 17.29 20.88 54.36
C ALA A 317 17.76 19.57 55.01
N ALA A 318 18.08 18.54 54.19
CA ALA A 318 18.63 17.28 54.68
C ALA A 318 19.99 17.47 55.38
N ALA A 319 20.90 18.26 54.80
CA ALA A 319 22.19 18.57 55.40
C ALA A 319 22.04 19.30 56.75
N ALA A 320 21.13 20.27 56.84
CA ALA A 320 20.84 21.00 58.08
C ALA A 320 20.28 20.06 59.18
N LEU A 321 19.38 19.13 58.84
CA LEU A 321 18.85 18.14 59.76
C LEU A 321 19.93 17.16 60.25
N ILE A 322 20.80 16.69 59.36
CA ILE A 322 21.95 15.83 59.71
C ILE A 322 22.91 16.59 60.65
N PHE A 323 23.24 17.84 60.32
CA PHE A 323 24.11 18.67 61.16
C PHE A 323 23.50 18.90 62.56
N ALA A 324 22.20 19.23 62.62
CA ALA A 324 21.48 19.40 63.89
C ALA A 324 21.42 18.09 64.72
N ALA A 325 21.26 16.93 64.07
CA ALA A 325 21.31 15.62 64.73
C ALA A 325 22.71 15.30 65.28
N VAL A 326 23.76 15.52 64.49
CA VAL A 326 25.16 15.34 64.92
C VAL A 326 25.52 16.31 66.05
N PHE A 327 25.06 17.56 65.99
CA PHE A 327 25.30 18.57 67.02
C PHE A 327 24.56 18.25 68.33
N LYS A 328 23.30 17.80 68.26
CA LYS A 328 22.55 17.28 69.43
C LYS A 328 23.21 16.03 70.01
N LYS A 329 23.72 15.11 69.18
CA LYS A 329 24.47 13.91 69.62
C LYS A 329 25.79 14.29 70.30
N ARG A 330 26.57 15.22 69.73
CA ARG A 330 27.81 15.74 70.33
C ARG A 330 27.55 16.51 71.64
N ARG A 331 26.45 17.27 71.76
CA ARG A 331 26.06 17.90 73.03
C ARG A 331 25.68 16.86 74.09
N ARG A 332 24.85 15.86 73.76
CA ARG A 332 24.50 14.76 74.69
C ARG A 332 25.68 13.90 75.11
N LEU A 333 26.74 13.80 74.31
CA LEU A 333 27.98 13.10 74.68
C LEU A 333 28.92 13.95 75.55
N ARG A 334 28.82 15.29 75.51
CA ARG A 334 29.56 16.18 76.42
C ARG A 334 28.93 16.30 77.82
N SER A 335 27.64 15.98 77.98
CA SER A 335 26.93 16.02 79.27
C SER A 335 26.96 14.69 80.05
N VAL A 336 27.94 13.82 79.80
CA VAL A 336 28.03 12.46 80.39
C VAL A 336 29.40 12.18 81.04
N TYR A 337 30.27 13.19 81.15
CA TYR A 337 31.61 13.05 81.78
C TYR A 337 31.73 13.72 83.16
N TRP A 338 30.64 14.18 83.76
CA TRP A 338 30.64 14.71 85.12
C TRP A 338 29.46 14.19 85.94
N GLN A 339 29.71 13.99 87.24
CA GLN A 339 28.82 13.49 88.29
C GLN A 339 28.24 12.08 88.05
N ARG A 340 29.06 11.11 88.43
CA ARG A 340 28.61 9.87 89.07
C ARG A 340 28.29 10.19 90.54
N ASP A 341 27.08 9.89 91.00
CA ASP A 341 26.74 9.55 92.39
C ASP A 341 25.38 8.82 92.44
N SER A 342 24.97 8.34 93.62
CA SER A 342 23.89 7.34 93.84
C SER A 342 23.42 7.41 95.33
N PRO A 343 22.31 6.79 95.80
CA PRO A 343 21.23 6.03 95.14
C PRO A 343 19.80 6.52 95.55
N ALA A 344 18.79 5.63 95.50
CA ALA A 344 17.39 5.73 96.03
C ALA A 344 16.38 6.56 95.19
N ASP A 345 15.05 6.29 95.14
CA ASP A 345 14.26 5.18 95.72
C ASP A 345 12.90 4.91 94.98
N SER A 346 12.21 3.82 95.36
CA SER A 346 10.74 3.51 95.32
C SER A 346 9.88 3.35 94.02
N ASP A 347 9.09 2.24 94.01
CA ASP A 347 7.68 1.98 93.57
C ASP A 347 7.09 2.39 92.18
N CYS A 348 6.47 1.48 91.39
CA CYS A 348 5.07 0.93 91.38
C CYS A 348 4.00 1.87 90.74
N SER A 349 2.98 1.48 89.93
CA SER A 349 2.36 0.17 89.54
C SER A 349 1.37 0.29 88.32
N GLY A 350 0.71 -0.82 87.90
CA GLY A 350 -0.56 -0.88 87.07
C GLY A 350 -0.45 -0.72 85.53
N ARG A 351 -1.02 -1.51 84.59
CA ARG A 351 -2.33 -2.23 84.36
C ARG A 351 -3.55 -1.27 84.25
N LYS A 352 -4.52 -1.40 83.31
CA LYS A 352 -5.07 -2.60 82.59
C LYS A 352 -6.00 -2.27 81.36
N SER A 353 -6.01 -3.14 80.32
CA SER A 353 -7.13 -3.64 79.45
C SER A 353 -8.23 -2.80 78.72
N LYS A 354 -8.28 -2.95 77.37
CA LYS A 354 -9.37 -3.34 76.39
C LYS A 354 -10.75 -3.89 76.91
N PRO A 355 -11.83 -4.13 76.08
CA PRO A 355 -12.17 -3.72 74.66
C PRO A 355 -13.71 -3.47 74.32
N SER A 356 -13.99 -3.12 73.04
CA SER A 356 -15.14 -3.45 72.12
C SER A 356 -16.63 -3.63 72.54
N GLY A 357 -17.56 -3.12 71.70
CA GLY A 357 -19.00 -3.50 71.64
C GLY A 357 -19.72 -3.05 70.33
N PRO A 358 -20.89 -3.60 69.90
CA PRO A 358 -21.36 -3.55 68.49
C PRO A 358 -22.86 -3.22 68.19
N LEU A 359 -23.17 -3.07 66.89
CA LEU A 359 -24.44 -3.36 66.16
C LEU A 359 -25.83 -2.87 66.66
N THR A 360 -26.56 -2.10 65.83
CA THR A 360 -28.02 -2.26 65.60
C THR A 360 -28.55 -1.47 64.39
N ALA A 361 -29.73 -1.85 63.88
CA ALA A 361 -30.57 -1.09 62.92
C ALA A 361 -32.05 -1.55 63.05
N PRO A 362 -33.05 -0.69 62.77
CA PRO A 362 -34.11 -1.10 61.83
C PRO A 362 -34.78 0.02 60.97
N ARG A 363 -35.56 -0.47 59.99
CA ARG A 363 -36.75 0.06 59.26
C ARG A 363 -37.54 1.23 59.93
N GLN A 364 -38.34 2.08 59.27
CA GLN A 364 -38.79 2.37 57.86
C GLN A 364 -39.57 3.72 57.87
N ALA A 365 -40.04 4.43 56.82
CA ALA A 365 -40.00 4.43 55.32
C ALA A 365 -40.23 5.92 54.87
N ALA A 366 -40.82 6.41 53.75
CA ALA A 366 -41.51 5.94 52.53
C ALA A 366 -41.60 7.08 51.46
N ILE A 367 -42.32 6.86 50.35
CA ILE A 367 -42.90 7.84 49.38
C ILE A 367 -41.96 8.54 48.34
N ASN A 368 -41.98 7.98 47.13
CA ASN A 368 -42.02 8.59 45.78
C ASN A 368 -41.28 9.90 45.42
N ARG A 369 -40.40 9.82 44.38
CA ARG A 369 -40.72 10.37 43.04
C ARG A 369 -39.78 9.89 41.89
N THR A 370 -40.36 9.12 40.97
CA THR A 370 -40.33 9.26 39.49
C THR A 370 -39.05 9.63 38.72
N SER A 371 -38.58 8.67 37.89
CA SER A 371 -38.25 8.78 36.43
C SER A 371 -37.15 9.75 35.93
N LEU A 372 -36.48 9.51 34.78
CA LEU A 372 -36.67 8.52 33.71
C LEU A 372 -35.41 7.67 33.46
N ARG A 373 -35.63 6.48 32.86
CA ARG A 373 -34.67 5.80 31.99
C ARG A 373 -35.47 5.19 30.84
N ARG A 374 -35.11 5.46 29.58
CA ARG A 374 -35.77 4.86 28.40
C ARG A 374 -34.73 4.07 27.62
N THR A 375 -35.00 2.78 27.45
CA THR A 375 -34.49 1.95 26.36
C THR A 375 -35.54 1.93 25.26
N GLU A 376 -35.12 1.99 24.01
CA GLU A 376 -35.94 1.64 22.85
C GLU A 376 -35.10 0.75 21.92
N GLN A 377 -35.78 -0.14 21.19
CA GLN A 377 -35.26 -1.26 20.41
C GLN A 377 -36.18 -1.42 19.18
N GLU A 378 -35.77 -2.20 18.18
CA GLU A 378 -36.43 -2.41 16.88
C GLU A 378 -36.37 -1.18 15.94
N THR A 379 -36.47 -1.34 14.61
CA THR A 379 -36.86 -2.53 13.82
C THR A 379 -35.88 -2.80 12.66
N ILE A 380 -35.89 -4.01 12.11
CA ILE A 380 -35.29 -4.33 10.81
C ILE A 380 -36.28 -3.91 9.70
N GLY A 381 -35.80 -3.28 8.63
CA GLY A 381 -36.61 -2.83 7.50
C GLY A 381 -35.94 -3.14 6.16
N GLU A 382 -36.62 -3.94 5.33
CA GLU A 382 -36.20 -4.36 4.00
C GLU A 382 -36.29 -3.21 2.98
N PHE A 383 -35.26 -3.01 2.15
CA PHE A 383 -35.28 -2.01 1.07
C PHE A 383 -34.89 -2.64 -0.28
N ASN A 384 -35.82 -2.61 -1.22
CA ASN A 384 -35.62 -3.00 -2.60
C ASN A 384 -36.44 -2.07 -3.51
N ARG A 385 -35.77 -1.11 -4.19
CA ARG A 385 -36.37 -0.35 -5.30
C ARG A 385 -35.34 0.37 -6.19
N THR A 386 -35.09 -0.24 -7.34
CA THR A 386 -34.99 0.40 -8.66
C THR A 386 -34.59 1.89 -8.73
N LEU A 387 -33.37 2.14 -9.23
CA LEU A 387 -33.02 3.42 -9.87
C LEU A 387 -33.92 3.71 -11.08
N ARG A 388 -34.17 5.00 -11.34
CA ARG A 388 -34.72 5.51 -12.60
C ARG A 388 -33.64 6.31 -13.31
N LEU A 389 -33.46 6.07 -14.61
CA LEU A 389 -32.77 7.01 -15.50
C LEU A 389 -33.77 8.12 -15.89
N PRO A 390 -33.36 9.40 -15.91
CA PRO A 390 -34.08 10.45 -16.61
C PRO A 390 -33.97 10.23 -18.12
N GLY A 391 -35.03 10.56 -18.85
CA GLY A 391 -35.05 10.64 -20.30
C GLY A 391 -35.95 11.78 -20.75
N ASP A 392 -35.59 12.34 -21.91
CA ASP A 392 -36.31 13.25 -22.80
C ASP A 392 -37.75 13.68 -22.42
N ASP A 393 -37.97 14.98 -22.32
CA ASP A 393 -39.26 15.65 -22.52
C ASP A 393 -39.00 17.01 -23.20
N ASP A 394 -39.59 17.24 -24.37
CA ASP A 394 -39.49 18.50 -25.13
C ASP A 394 -40.40 19.60 -24.54
N ASN A 395 -39.96 20.87 -24.59
CA ASN A 395 -40.56 21.92 -25.45
C ASN A 395 -40.29 23.37 -24.99
N ALA A 396 -39.72 24.16 -25.90
CA ALA A 396 -39.76 25.63 -26.04
C ALA A 396 -39.62 26.57 -24.81
N SER A 397 -38.53 27.34 -24.83
CA SER A 397 -38.59 28.82 -24.71
C SER A 397 -37.47 29.43 -25.55
N GLN A 398 -37.77 30.50 -26.31
CA GLN A 398 -36.84 31.07 -27.30
C GLN A 398 -35.90 32.13 -26.70
N VAL A 399 -34.62 32.07 -27.08
CA VAL A 399 -33.69 33.21 -27.19
C VAL A 399 -32.89 33.00 -28.48
N GLU A 400 -32.51 34.09 -29.16
CA GLU A 400 -32.20 34.10 -30.59
C GLU A 400 -30.79 34.63 -30.91
N GLU A 401 -30.02 33.83 -31.66
CA GLU A 401 -28.82 34.20 -32.43
C GLU A 401 -27.56 34.76 -31.72
N PRO A 402 -26.38 34.85 -32.40
CA PRO A 402 -26.06 34.43 -33.78
C PRO A 402 -24.92 33.39 -33.92
N SER A 403 -24.89 32.72 -35.08
CA SER A 403 -23.77 31.87 -35.54
C SER A 403 -22.72 32.68 -36.32
N PRO A 404 -21.43 32.33 -36.27
CA PRO A 404 -20.45 32.75 -37.26
C PRO A 404 -20.48 31.83 -38.51
N ASP A 405 -20.57 32.43 -39.68
CA ASP A 405 -20.49 31.81 -41.01
C ASP A 405 -19.04 31.37 -41.34
N PHE A 406 -18.89 30.21 -41.99
CA PHE A 406 -17.66 29.76 -42.66
C PHE A 406 -17.96 28.78 -43.80
N ASP A 407 -18.48 29.30 -44.90
CA ASP A 407 -18.63 28.60 -46.17
C ASP A 407 -17.26 28.48 -46.92
N GLU A 408 -16.54 27.35 -46.84
CA GLU A 408 -15.46 27.06 -47.81
C GLU A 408 -15.29 25.57 -48.23
N VAL A 409 -15.86 25.26 -49.40
CA VAL A 409 -15.38 24.34 -50.46
C VAL A 409 -14.77 22.98 -50.06
N LEU A 410 -15.57 21.91 -50.23
CA LEU A 410 -15.12 20.51 -50.19
C LEU A 410 -14.20 20.09 -51.36
N PRO A 411 -12.95 19.62 -51.12
CA PRO A 411 -12.13 18.97 -52.14
C PRO A 411 -12.44 17.46 -52.20
N ARG A 412 -13.10 17.03 -53.28
CA ARG A 412 -13.46 15.64 -53.59
C ARG A 412 -12.27 14.66 -53.42
N PRO A 413 -12.39 13.59 -52.61
CA PRO A 413 -11.27 12.66 -52.38
C PRO A 413 -10.89 11.89 -53.65
N ARG A 414 -9.63 11.98 -54.07
CA ARG A 414 -9.07 11.15 -55.15
C ARG A 414 -8.72 9.77 -54.61
N ARG A 415 -9.15 8.72 -55.33
CA ARG A 415 -8.63 7.35 -55.13
C ARG A 415 -7.15 7.29 -55.51
N ASN A 416 -6.27 7.21 -54.52
CA ASN A 416 -4.87 6.85 -54.73
C ASN A 416 -4.66 5.36 -54.38
N THR A 417 -4.75 4.50 -55.39
CA THR A 417 -4.35 3.08 -55.29
C THR A 417 -2.85 2.97 -55.06
N ALA A 418 -2.41 2.15 -54.10
CA ALA A 418 -1.00 1.87 -53.89
C ALA A 418 -0.38 1.12 -55.09
N PRO A 419 0.82 1.50 -55.57
CA PRO A 419 1.49 0.82 -56.67
C PRO A 419 2.25 -0.42 -56.19
N VAL A 420 2.06 -1.54 -56.90
CA VAL A 420 2.84 -2.77 -56.71
C VAL A 420 4.25 -2.61 -57.31
N PRO A 421 5.35 -2.89 -56.58
CA PRO A 421 6.68 -2.92 -57.16
C PRO A 421 6.85 -4.19 -58.02
N ARG A 422 7.06 -4.02 -59.34
CA ARG A 422 7.31 -5.13 -60.27
C ARG A 422 8.75 -5.10 -60.79
N THR A 423 9.36 -6.28 -60.81
CA THR A 423 10.78 -6.54 -61.12
C THR A 423 11.15 -6.25 -62.58
N THR A 424 12.36 -5.70 -62.84
CA THR A 424 13.47 -6.29 -63.64
C THR A 424 14.42 -5.24 -64.27
N ALA A 425 15.71 -5.25 -63.87
CA ALA A 425 16.88 -4.91 -64.71
C ALA A 425 18.19 -5.42 -64.03
N PRO A 426 19.27 -5.79 -64.75
CA PRO A 426 20.40 -6.57 -64.19
C PRO A 426 21.74 -5.75 -64.22
N PRO A 427 22.97 -6.30 -64.04
CA PRO A 427 23.87 -5.75 -63.01
C PRO A 427 25.26 -5.25 -63.49
N THR A 428 25.96 -4.51 -62.63
CA THR A 428 27.41 -4.23 -62.74
C THR A 428 28.17 -4.76 -61.52
N ARG A 429 29.50 -4.92 -61.65
CA ARG A 429 30.35 -5.77 -60.78
C ARG A 429 31.20 -4.99 -59.78
N GLY A 430 31.38 -5.60 -58.59
CA GLY A 430 32.47 -5.31 -57.64
C GLY A 430 32.06 -4.45 -56.44
N VAL A 431 32.61 -4.63 -55.23
CA VAL A 431 33.62 -5.60 -54.76
C VAL A 431 33.28 -6.03 -53.32
N ALA A 432 33.57 -7.30 -52.97
CA ALA A 432 33.64 -7.90 -51.63
C ALA A 432 32.72 -7.35 -50.51
N ASN A 433 31.72 -8.17 -50.12
CA ASN A 433 31.04 -8.03 -48.83
C ASN A 433 31.26 -9.29 -47.98
N ALA A 434 31.47 -9.14 -46.67
CA ALA A 434 31.80 -10.24 -45.78
C ALA A 434 30.59 -11.15 -45.51
N ALA A 435 30.81 -12.46 -45.42
CA ALA A 435 29.77 -13.45 -45.16
C ALA A 435 29.35 -13.46 -43.68
N ARG A 436 28.57 -12.46 -43.24
CA ARG A 436 27.66 -12.62 -42.10
C ARG A 436 26.38 -13.26 -42.62
N GLY A 437 26.11 -14.49 -42.21
CA GLY A 437 24.93 -15.23 -42.64
C GLY A 437 23.65 -14.51 -42.23
N SER A 438 22.78 -14.23 -43.20
CA SER A 438 21.43 -13.71 -42.94
C SER A 438 20.64 -14.76 -42.17
N LEU A 439 20.42 -14.51 -40.87
CA LEU A 439 19.40 -15.25 -40.12
C LEU A 439 18.06 -15.04 -40.83
N PRO A 440 17.24 -16.09 -41.04
CA PRO A 440 15.91 -15.92 -41.57
C PRO A 440 15.09 -15.04 -40.62
N ALA A 441 14.23 -14.18 -41.16
CA ALA A 441 13.38 -13.32 -40.35
C ALA A 441 12.48 -14.17 -39.45
N VAL A 442 12.77 -14.18 -38.15
CA VAL A 442 11.98 -14.91 -37.16
C VAL A 442 10.62 -14.23 -37.03
N GLN A 443 9.58 -14.88 -37.54
CA GLN A 443 8.21 -14.39 -37.46
C GLN A 443 7.70 -14.54 -36.01
N SER A 444 7.98 -13.53 -35.20
CA SER A 444 7.69 -13.51 -33.76
C SER A 444 6.21 -13.25 -33.47
N ASN A 445 5.39 -14.28 -33.63
CA ASN A 445 4.04 -14.27 -33.09
C ASN A 445 4.09 -14.15 -31.56
N ALA A 446 3.13 -13.45 -30.95
CA ALA A 446 3.06 -13.28 -29.51
C ALA A 446 2.97 -14.63 -28.76
N PRO A 447 3.49 -14.74 -27.52
CA PRO A 447 3.22 -15.89 -26.66
C PRO A 447 1.71 -16.16 -26.59
N PHE A 448 1.32 -17.44 -26.59
CA PHE A 448 -0.09 -17.87 -26.48
C PHE A 448 -1.05 -17.43 -27.60
N HIS A 449 -0.57 -16.85 -28.71
CA HIS A 449 -1.40 -16.43 -29.85
C HIS A 449 -2.28 -17.53 -30.48
N SER A 450 -1.92 -18.80 -30.26
CA SER A 450 -2.58 -20.02 -30.73
C SER A 450 -3.38 -20.75 -29.64
N THR A 451 -3.41 -20.24 -28.40
CA THR A 451 -4.06 -20.89 -27.27
C THR A 451 -5.59 -20.70 -27.34
N LEU A 452 -6.33 -21.80 -27.32
CA LEU A 452 -7.80 -21.83 -27.45
C LEU A 452 -8.47 -22.11 -26.10
N GLY A 453 -9.63 -21.50 -25.87
CA GLY A 453 -10.49 -21.79 -24.72
C GLY A 453 -11.31 -23.08 -24.90
N PRO A 454 -12.09 -23.48 -23.89
CA PRO A 454 -12.87 -24.73 -23.89
C PRO A 454 -13.83 -24.91 -25.08
N ASN A 455 -14.28 -23.80 -25.68
CA ASN A 455 -15.21 -23.78 -26.80
C ASN A 455 -14.52 -23.81 -28.19
N GLY A 456 -13.18 -23.78 -28.25
CA GLY A 456 -12.41 -23.66 -29.49
C GLY A 456 -12.11 -22.22 -29.93
N ASP A 457 -12.74 -21.22 -29.32
CA ASP A 457 -12.41 -19.79 -29.52
C ASP A 457 -11.00 -19.44 -29.03
N LYS A 458 -10.41 -18.35 -29.55
CA LYS A 458 -9.15 -17.80 -29.00
C LYS A 458 -9.33 -17.45 -27.51
N MET A 459 -8.40 -17.88 -26.68
CA MET A 459 -8.44 -17.61 -25.24
C MET A 459 -8.23 -16.11 -24.96
N LYS A 460 -9.08 -15.51 -24.12
CA LYS A 460 -8.97 -14.10 -23.73
C LYS A 460 -7.64 -13.83 -22.99
N PRO A 461 -6.96 -12.67 -23.18
CA PRO A 461 -5.65 -12.40 -22.57
C PRO A 461 -5.57 -12.57 -21.05
N PHE A 462 -6.61 -12.17 -20.30
CA PHE A 462 -6.64 -12.35 -18.85
C PHE A 462 -6.77 -13.82 -18.40
N LEU A 463 -7.43 -14.68 -19.20
CA LEU A 463 -7.49 -16.13 -18.92
C LEU A 463 -6.14 -16.79 -19.19
N ILE A 464 -5.44 -16.36 -20.24
CA ILE A 464 -4.05 -16.75 -20.51
C ILE A 464 -3.17 -16.36 -19.32
N LEU A 465 -3.21 -15.09 -18.88
CA LEU A 465 -2.41 -14.63 -17.74
C LEU A 465 -2.75 -15.39 -16.46
N LYS A 466 -4.04 -15.62 -16.17
CA LYS A 466 -4.45 -16.43 -15.01
C LYS A 466 -3.87 -17.84 -15.09
N GLN A 467 -3.98 -18.55 -16.22
CA GLN A 467 -3.46 -19.91 -16.30
C GLN A 467 -1.93 -19.97 -16.21
N VAL A 468 -1.21 -18.91 -16.60
CA VAL A 468 0.24 -18.78 -16.36
C VAL A 468 0.55 -18.57 -14.88
N VAL A 469 -0.23 -17.74 -14.18
CA VAL A 469 -0.12 -17.50 -12.73
C VAL A 469 -0.54 -18.72 -11.90
N ASP A 470 -1.51 -19.51 -12.36
CA ASP A 470 -1.92 -20.78 -11.76
C ASP A 470 -0.95 -21.94 -12.12
N GLY A 471 0.06 -21.69 -12.97
CA GLY A 471 1.02 -22.69 -13.43
C GLY A 471 0.49 -23.73 -14.45
N LEU A 472 -0.79 -23.61 -14.83
CA LEU A 472 -1.53 -24.49 -15.75
C LEU A 472 -1.13 -24.31 -17.22
N LEU A 473 -0.63 -23.13 -17.59
CA LEU A 473 -0.25 -22.76 -18.96
C LEU A 473 1.19 -22.21 -18.98
N ARG A 474 1.99 -22.62 -19.97
CA ARG A 474 3.38 -22.20 -20.13
C ARG A 474 3.70 -21.92 -21.60
N PRO A 475 4.61 -20.97 -21.93
CA PRO A 475 4.95 -20.70 -23.32
C PRO A 475 5.59 -21.92 -23.97
N SER A 476 5.17 -22.25 -25.19
CA SER A 476 5.83 -23.26 -26.02
C SER A 476 6.53 -22.60 -27.21
N LEU A 477 7.64 -23.20 -27.63
CA LEU A 477 8.38 -22.78 -28.82
C LEU A 477 8.05 -23.71 -29.98
N SER A 478 7.98 -23.15 -31.20
CA SER A 478 7.63 -23.90 -32.40
C SER A 478 8.66 -24.98 -32.74
N ASP A 479 8.27 -25.99 -33.52
CA ASP A 479 9.16 -27.10 -33.84
C ASP A 479 10.39 -26.72 -34.68
N ALA A 480 10.37 -25.56 -35.34
CA ALA A 480 11.52 -24.96 -35.98
C ALA A 480 12.59 -24.41 -34.99
N CYS A 481 12.27 -24.30 -33.70
CA CYS A 481 13.20 -23.79 -32.68
C CYS A 481 14.32 -24.80 -32.39
N PRO A 482 15.61 -24.40 -32.48
CA PRO A 482 16.76 -25.27 -32.20
C PRO A 482 16.68 -25.95 -30.81
N PRO A 483 16.95 -27.27 -30.70
CA PRO A 483 16.77 -28.01 -29.44
C PRO A 483 17.51 -27.44 -28.22
N ARG A 484 18.68 -26.79 -28.42
CA ARG A 484 19.42 -26.12 -27.32
C ARG A 484 18.64 -24.93 -26.76
N ILE A 485 18.09 -24.08 -27.64
CA ILE A 485 17.29 -22.91 -27.27
C ILE A 485 15.98 -23.37 -26.63
N ARG A 486 15.36 -24.44 -27.15
CA ARG A 486 14.15 -25.03 -26.55
C ARG A 486 14.42 -25.50 -25.12
N LYS A 487 15.45 -26.34 -24.90
CA LYS A 487 15.86 -26.81 -23.56
C LYS A 487 16.17 -25.65 -22.60
N ALA A 488 16.85 -24.60 -23.06
CA ALA A 488 17.14 -23.41 -22.26
C ALA A 488 15.86 -22.66 -21.87
N ALA A 489 14.95 -22.46 -22.82
CA ALA A 489 13.68 -21.79 -22.59
C ALA A 489 12.74 -22.60 -21.68
N ASP A 490 12.63 -23.92 -21.87
CA ASP A 490 11.85 -24.81 -21.01
C ASP A 490 12.32 -24.79 -19.54
N ALA A 491 13.63 -24.58 -19.33
CA ALA A 491 14.22 -24.36 -18.01
C ALA A 491 13.95 -22.94 -17.46
N CYS A 492 13.98 -21.90 -18.29
CA CYS A 492 13.57 -20.55 -17.88
C CYS A 492 12.05 -20.43 -17.58
N PHE A 493 11.21 -21.18 -18.29
CA PHE A 493 9.76 -21.19 -18.15
C PHE A 493 9.25 -22.10 -17.02
N GLN A 494 10.10 -22.43 -16.04
CA GLN A 494 9.64 -23.10 -14.82
C GLN A 494 8.72 -22.19 -14.00
N HIS A 495 7.58 -22.73 -13.59
CA HIS A 495 6.60 -21.97 -12.81
C HIS A 495 7.20 -21.58 -11.44
N ASP A 496 7.76 -22.54 -10.70
CA ASP A 496 8.57 -22.28 -9.50
C ASP A 496 9.86 -21.52 -9.88
N PRO A 497 10.09 -20.30 -9.34
CA PRO A 497 11.32 -19.55 -9.56
C PRO A 497 12.59 -20.30 -9.11
N LYS A 498 12.51 -21.18 -8.11
CA LYS A 498 13.66 -21.92 -7.55
C LYS A 498 14.15 -23.06 -8.44
N LEU A 499 13.38 -23.40 -9.48
CA LEU A 499 13.74 -24.41 -10.50
C LEU A 499 14.26 -23.78 -11.80
N ARG A 500 14.38 -22.44 -11.88
CA ARG A 500 14.95 -21.74 -13.03
C ARG A 500 16.48 -21.73 -12.94
N PRO A 501 17.21 -21.89 -14.05
CA PRO A 501 18.66 -21.87 -14.05
C PRO A 501 19.19 -20.48 -13.70
N SER A 502 20.34 -20.43 -13.02
CA SER A 502 21.13 -19.20 -12.89
C SER A 502 21.65 -18.74 -14.25
N ALA A 503 22.11 -17.49 -14.33
CA ALA A 503 22.72 -16.96 -15.57
C ALA A 503 23.93 -17.77 -16.05
N ALA A 504 24.69 -18.38 -15.13
CA ALA A 504 25.83 -19.24 -15.48
C ALA A 504 25.37 -20.57 -16.12
N GLU A 505 24.44 -21.27 -15.47
CA GLU A 505 23.86 -22.53 -16.00
C GLU A 505 23.12 -22.30 -17.34
N LEU A 506 22.50 -21.13 -17.52
CA LEU A 506 21.86 -20.76 -18.78
C LEU A 506 22.87 -20.58 -19.92
N VAL A 507 24.07 -20.03 -19.64
CA VAL A 507 25.17 -19.96 -20.63
C VAL A 507 25.68 -21.35 -20.99
N GLU A 508 25.81 -22.28 -20.03
CA GLU A 508 26.16 -23.68 -20.33
C GLU A 508 25.08 -24.39 -21.19
N LEU A 509 23.80 -24.17 -20.89
CA LEU A 509 22.67 -24.74 -21.64
C LEU A 509 22.62 -24.25 -23.10
N LEU A 510 22.88 -22.95 -23.32
CA LEU A 510 22.96 -22.36 -24.65
C LEU A 510 24.26 -22.76 -25.37
N GLY A 511 25.35 -22.96 -24.62
CA GLY A 511 26.63 -23.48 -25.09
C GLY A 511 27.69 -22.42 -25.33
N GLY A 512 28.24 -21.88 -24.24
CA GLY A 512 29.49 -21.12 -24.25
C GLY A 512 30.70 -21.88 -24.79
#